data_AF-A0A2G8XR97-F1
#
_entry.id   AF-A0A2G8XR97-F1
#
_cell.length_a   1.000
_cell.length_b   1.000
_cell.length_c   1.000
_cell.angle_alpha   90.00
_cell.angle_beta   90.00
_cell.angle_gamma   90.00
#
_symmetry.space_group_name_H-M   'P 1'
#
loop_
_entity.id
_entity.type
_entity.pdbx_description
1 polymer ?
#
loop_
_entity_poly.entity_id
_entity_poly.type
_entity_poly.pdbx_seq_one_letter_code
_entity_poly.pdbx_strand_id
1 'polypeptide(L)'
;MEGLSARGIRSVRVGNGSESDLQEEAIADLGRYRDYVRLKQNGMFGEAKTVRMALFREAIRRQPVIIATCVGSGHEMFDDLVFSRVIIDEGAQAIEPSNLIPLAHGCRNFVLIGDHKQLPPTILSPEAAARGLDVSLLERFVGSGIAPIQLLDEQRRMHPSIAYFPNLQFYDGKIQSRE
;
A
#
# COMPACT_ATOMS: atom_id res chain seq x y z
N MET A 1 -4.58 9.20 4.29
CA MET A 1 -4.48 9.45 5.75
C MET A 1 -5.70 10.21 6.25
N GLU A 2 -6.08 11.32 5.63
CA GLU A 2 -7.25 12.14 6.02
C GLU A 2 -8.55 11.33 6.14
N GLY A 3 -8.89 10.47 5.17
CA GLY A 3 -10.11 9.67 5.23
C GLY A 3 -10.17 8.63 6.35
N LEU A 4 -9.01 8.19 6.86
CA LEU A 4 -8.90 7.34 8.06
C LEU A 4 -9.02 8.20 9.33
N SER A 5 -8.31 9.33 9.37
CA SER A 5 -8.35 10.29 10.48
C SER A 5 -9.75 10.84 10.72
N ALA A 6 -10.49 11.18 9.66
CA ALA A 6 -11.88 11.64 9.73
C ALA A 6 -12.84 10.59 10.34
N ARG A 7 -12.43 9.32 10.35
CA ARG A 7 -13.16 8.21 11.00
C ARG A 7 -12.59 7.84 12.36
N GLY A 8 -11.67 8.63 12.90
CA GLY A 8 -10.99 8.37 14.17
C GLY A 8 -9.99 7.21 14.12
N ILE A 9 -9.60 6.75 12.92
CA ILE A 9 -8.65 5.65 12.77
C ILE A 9 -7.24 6.22 12.73
N ARG A 10 -6.44 5.88 13.74
CA ARG A 10 -5.01 6.24 13.79
C ARG A 10 -4.24 5.41 12.77
N SER A 11 -3.33 6.03 12.04
CA SER A 11 -2.51 5.34 11.04
C SER A 11 -1.17 6.01 10.87
N VAL A 12 -0.17 5.26 10.39
CA VAL A 12 1.13 5.81 9.98
C VAL A 12 1.48 5.39 8.57
N ARG A 13 2.09 6.31 7.80
CA ARG A 13 2.66 6.02 6.50
C ARG A 13 4.17 5.78 6.62
N VAL A 14 4.64 4.71 5.99
CA VAL A 14 6.04 4.30 5.98
C VAL A 14 6.52 4.16 4.53
N GLY A 15 7.60 4.86 4.18
CA GLY A 15 8.22 4.79 2.87
C GLY A 15 9.11 5.99 2.55
N ASN A 16 9.85 5.91 1.45
CA ASN A 16 10.82 6.93 1.01
C ASN A 16 10.19 8.22 0.42
N GLY A 17 8.90 8.45 0.63
CA GLY A 17 8.25 9.69 0.21
C GLY A 17 8.85 10.87 0.97
N SER A 18 9.02 11.99 0.26
CA SER A 18 9.62 13.27 0.66
C SER A 18 8.96 14.00 1.84
N GLU A 19 8.20 13.30 2.70
CA GLU A 19 7.57 13.82 3.90
C GLU A 19 8.35 13.31 5.13
N SER A 20 9.62 13.74 5.25
CA SER A 20 10.41 13.55 6.48
C SER A 20 9.68 14.07 7.72
N ASP A 21 8.80 15.05 7.53
CA ASP A 21 8.14 15.81 8.59
C ASP A 21 7.01 15.01 9.24
N LEU A 22 6.21 14.29 8.44
CA LEU A 22 5.17 13.36 8.96
C LEU A 22 5.77 12.16 9.69
N GLN A 23 7.00 11.80 9.32
CA GLN A 23 7.77 10.77 10.00
C GLN A 23 8.29 11.28 11.35
N GLU A 24 8.80 12.52 11.43
CA GLU A 24 9.23 13.10 12.71
C GLU A 24 8.06 13.39 13.67
N GLU A 25 6.89 13.80 13.18
CA GLU A 25 5.67 13.95 14.00
C GLU A 25 5.28 12.66 14.70
N ALA A 26 5.40 11.51 14.01
CA ALA A 26 5.03 10.20 14.53
C ALA A 26 5.92 9.74 15.71
N ILE A 27 7.09 10.36 15.89
CA ILE A 27 8.04 10.04 16.97
C ILE A 27 8.19 11.17 17.99
N ALA A 28 7.58 12.33 17.78
CA ALA A 28 7.79 13.53 18.59
C ALA A 28 7.27 13.41 20.04
N ASP A 29 6.25 12.58 20.25
CA ASP A 29 5.65 12.31 21.56
C ASP A 29 6.35 11.18 22.35
N LEU A 30 7.33 10.51 21.73
CA LEU A 30 8.04 9.40 22.33
C LEU A 30 9.15 9.88 23.26
N GLY A 31 9.30 9.22 24.42
CA GLY A 31 10.19 9.66 25.50
C GLY A 31 11.66 9.85 25.10
N ARG A 32 12.14 9.12 24.09
CA ARG A 32 13.52 9.19 23.58
C ARG A 32 13.71 10.21 22.44
N TYR A 33 12.68 10.95 22.05
CA TYR A 33 12.77 11.96 20.99
C TYR A 33 13.78 13.06 21.31
N ARG A 34 13.83 13.50 22.58
CA ARG A 34 14.80 14.51 23.04
C ARG A 34 16.25 14.04 22.87
N ASP A 35 16.52 12.76 23.10
CA ASP A 35 17.85 12.18 22.91
C ASP A 35 18.24 12.17 21.42
N TYR A 36 17.32 11.81 20.54
CA TYR A 36 17.52 11.90 19.09
C TYR A 36 17.90 13.32 18.64
N VAL A 37 17.14 14.33 19.08
CA VAL A 37 17.39 15.73 18.73
C VAL A 37 18.77 16.17 19.22
N ARG A 38 19.14 15.82 20.46
CA ARG A 38 20.45 16.14 21.04
C ARG A 38 21.61 15.51 20.26
N LEU A 39 21.49 14.23 19.89
CA LEU A 39 22.51 13.52 19.10
C LEU A 39 22.69 14.16 17.72
N LYS A 40 21.58 14.55 17.05
CA LYS A 40 21.60 15.23 15.75
C LYS A 40 22.29 16.59 15.84
N GLN A 41 21.97 17.39 16.87
CA GLN A 41 22.60 18.70 17.10
C GLN A 41 24.11 18.60 17.40
N ASN A 42 24.55 17.55 18.07
CA ASN A 42 25.95 17.31 18.39
C ASN A 42 26.76 16.65 17.25
N GLY A 43 26.16 16.46 16.06
CA GLY A 43 26.82 15.83 14.91
C GLY A 43 27.02 14.31 15.04
N MET A 44 26.36 13.65 16.01
CA MET A 44 26.49 12.22 16.27
C MET A 44 25.51 11.42 15.38
N PHE A 45 25.69 11.51 14.06
CA PHE A 45 24.70 11.03 13.08
C PHE A 45 24.45 9.51 13.11
N GLY A 46 25.46 8.68 13.41
CA GLY A 46 25.30 7.22 13.50
C GLY A 46 24.41 6.80 14.66
N GLU A 47 24.64 7.40 15.83
CA GLU A 47 23.82 7.17 17.03
C GLU A 47 22.42 7.76 16.87
N ALA A 48 22.32 8.98 16.32
CA ALA A 48 21.05 9.60 16.00
C ALA A 48 20.22 8.71 15.06
N LYS A 49 20.82 8.10 14.04
CA LYS A 49 20.15 7.13 13.15
C LYS A 49 19.63 5.91 13.90
N THR A 50 20.41 5.38 14.83
CA THR A 50 20.03 4.22 15.65
C THR A 50 18.86 4.53 16.58
N VAL A 51 18.92 5.66 17.29
CA VAL A 51 17.81 6.11 18.15
C VAL A 51 16.57 6.41 17.31
N ARG A 52 16.74 7.04 16.15
CA ARG A 52 15.65 7.32 15.21
C ARG A 52 14.96 6.03 14.76
N MET A 53 15.71 5.00 14.38
CA MET A 53 15.13 3.71 13.96
C MET A 53 14.32 3.06 15.09
N ALA A 54 14.83 3.08 16.32
CA ALA A 54 14.11 2.56 17.48
C ALA A 54 12.80 3.33 17.75
N LEU A 55 12.85 4.67 17.65
CA LEU A 55 11.68 5.53 17.78
C LEU A 55 10.63 5.22 16.70
N PHE A 56 11.03 5.09 15.43
CA PHE A 56 10.12 4.73 14.35
C PHE A 56 9.48 3.36 14.57
N ARG A 57 10.26 2.37 14.98
CA ARG A 57 9.74 1.03 15.27
C ARG A 57 8.71 1.06 16.39
N GLU A 58 8.93 1.87 17.43
CA GLU A 58 7.96 2.09 18.50
C GLU A 58 6.70 2.80 18.00
N ALA A 59 6.85 3.87 17.21
CA ALA A 59 5.74 4.60 16.62
C ALA A 59 4.85 3.68 15.79
N ILE A 60 5.44 2.85 14.92
CA ILE A 60 4.72 1.89 14.06
C ILE A 60 3.92 0.89 14.89
N ARG A 61 4.52 0.33 15.94
CA ARG A 61 3.86 -0.65 16.82
C ARG A 61 2.64 -0.09 17.55
N ARG A 62 2.56 1.23 17.74
CA ARG A 62 1.43 1.91 18.40
C ARG A 62 0.24 2.16 17.48
N GLN A 63 0.38 1.91 16.17
CA GLN A 63 -0.62 2.25 15.18
C GLN A 63 -1.46 1.03 14.79
N PRO A 64 -2.79 1.16 14.74
CA PRO A 64 -3.66 0.06 14.32
C PRO A 64 -3.65 -0.13 12.79
N VAL A 65 -3.24 0.89 12.03
CA VAL A 65 -3.12 0.83 10.56
C VAL A 65 -1.75 1.36 10.13
N ILE A 66 -1.08 0.59 9.29
CA ILE A 66 0.22 0.93 8.72
C ILE A 66 0.07 0.95 7.20
N ILE A 67 0.53 2.03 6.58
CA ILE A 67 0.42 2.27 5.14
C ILE A 67 1.81 2.28 4.55
N ALA A 68 2.10 1.39 3.60
CA ALA A 68 3.36 1.35 2.89
C ALA A 68 3.11 1.00 1.42
N THR A 69 4.09 1.26 0.56
CA THR A 69 4.10 0.65 -0.77
C THR A 69 4.41 -0.84 -0.64
N CYS A 70 3.98 -1.67 -1.61
CA CYS A 70 4.27 -3.10 -1.59
C CYS A 70 5.77 -3.38 -1.42
N VAL A 71 6.63 -2.74 -2.20
CA VAL A 71 8.09 -2.86 -2.06
C VAL A 71 8.60 -2.26 -0.74
N GLY A 72 8.06 -1.11 -0.33
CA GLY A 72 8.43 -0.47 0.93
C GLY A 72 8.12 -1.31 2.17
N SER A 73 7.12 -2.20 2.09
CA SER A 73 6.81 -3.14 3.17
C SER A 73 7.91 -4.19 3.41
N GLY A 74 8.90 -4.32 2.52
CA GLY A 74 10.08 -5.17 2.71
C GLY A 74 11.20 -4.53 3.53
N HIS A 75 11.00 -3.33 4.09
CA HIS A 75 12.01 -2.67 4.91
C HIS A 75 12.18 -3.37 6.28
N GLU A 76 13.43 -3.44 6.78
CA GLU A 76 13.84 -4.04 8.08
C GLU A 76 13.10 -3.53 9.34
N MET A 77 12.28 -2.48 9.18
CA MET A 77 11.43 -1.96 10.25
C MET A 77 10.21 -2.84 10.50
N PHE A 78 9.89 -3.70 9.54
CA PHE A 78 8.76 -4.62 9.56
C PHE A 78 9.10 -6.05 9.96
N ASP A 79 10.39 -6.44 9.98
CA ASP A 79 10.83 -7.83 10.17
C ASP A 79 10.26 -8.53 11.42
N ASP A 80 10.07 -7.77 12.52
CA ASP A 80 9.52 -8.29 13.77
C ASP A 80 8.00 -8.11 13.90
N LEU A 81 7.32 -7.67 12.84
CA LEU A 81 5.88 -7.37 12.84
C LEU A 81 5.10 -8.43 12.07
N VAL A 82 3.94 -8.80 12.60
CA VAL A 82 3.03 -9.74 11.96
C VAL A 82 1.78 -9.00 11.48
N PHE A 83 1.56 -9.01 10.17
CA PHE A 83 0.40 -8.41 9.52
C PHE A 83 -0.61 -9.49 9.15
N SER A 84 -1.38 -9.97 10.13
CA SER A 84 -2.38 -11.02 9.90
C SER A 84 -3.46 -10.65 8.87
N ARG A 85 -3.67 -9.34 8.64
CA ARG A 85 -4.59 -8.78 7.65
C ARG A 85 -3.87 -7.76 6.78
N VAL A 86 -3.97 -7.92 5.46
CA VAL A 86 -3.34 -7.03 4.49
C VAL A 86 -4.37 -6.55 3.47
N ILE A 87 -4.37 -5.26 3.15
CA ILE A 87 -5.14 -4.70 2.03
C ILE A 87 -4.13 -4.15 1.03
N ILE A 88 -4.23 -4.61 -0.21
CA ILE A 88 -3.39 -4.14 -1.32
C ILE A 88 -4.30 -3.38 -2.27
N ASP A 89 -4.09 -2.08 -2.37
CA ASP A 89 -4.76 -1.22 -3.34
C ASP A 89 -3.92 -1.08 -4.62
N GLU A 90 -4.58 -0.84 -5.75
CA GLU A 90 -3.99 -0.86 -7.10
C GLU A 90 -3.21 -2.15 -7.39
N GLY A 91 -3.67 -3.28 -6.84
CA GLY A 91 -2.99 -4.57 -6.92
C GLY A 91 -2.88 -5.15 -8.34
N ALA A 92 -3.68 -4.62 -9.28
CA ALA A 92 -3.60 -4.96 -10.69
C ALA A 92 -2.42 -4.28 -11.42
N GLN A 93 -1.93 -3.15 -10.91
CA GLN A 93 -0.86 -2.36 -11.53
C GLN A 93 0.55 -2.79 -11.09
N ALA A 94 0.64 -3.70 -10.13
CA ALA A 94 1.92 -4.17 -9.58
C ALA A 94 2.20 -5.62 -9.99
N ILE A 95 3.47 -5.91 -10.27
CA ILE A 95 3.92 -7.27 -10.57
C ILE A 95 3.62 -8.16 -9.37
N GLU A 96 3.26 -9.41 -9.64
CA GLU A 96 2.91 -10.34 -8.57
C GLU A 96 3.97 -10.44 -7.46
N PRO A 97 5.28 -10.54 -7.73
CA PRO A 97 6.29 -10.59 -6.67
C PRO A 97 6.22 -9.40 -5.71
N SER A 98 5.89 -8.20 -6.21
CA SER A 98 5.72 -7.02 -5.36
C SER A 98 4.54 -7.19 -4.42
N ASN A 99 3.41 -7.71 -4.90
CA ASN A 99 2.21 -7.94 -4.08
C ASN A 99 2.45 -9.00 -2.99
N LEU A 100 3.39 -9.93 -3.19
CA LEU A 100 3.73 -10.96 -2.20
C LEU A 100 4.55 -10.41 -1.02
N ILE A 101 5.28 -9.30 -1.18
CA ILE A 101 6.11 -8.71 -0.12
C ILE A 101 5.30 -8.40 1.15
N PRO A 102 4.18 -7.66 1.11
CA PRO A 102 3.39 -7.39 2.32
C PRO A 102 2.73 -8.66 2.89
N LEU A 103 2.48 -9.68 2.05
CA LEU A 103 1.85 -10.93 2.46
C LEU A 103 2.83 -11.86 3.21
N ALA A 104 4.13 -11.72 2.96
CA ALA A 104 5.18 -12.52 3.60
C ALA A 104 5.29 -12.30 5.12
N HIS A 105 4.71 -11.22 5.65
CA HIS A 105 4.74 -10.87 7.07
C HIS A 105 3.67 -11.61 7.90
N GLY A 106 3.52 -12.92 7.69
CA GLY A 106 2.57 -13.76 8.43
C GLY A 106 1.10 -13.47 8.14
N CYS A 107 0.78 -13.01 6.93
CA CYS A 107 -0.58 -12.72 6.51
C CYS A 107 -1.45 -13.99 6.50
N ARG A 108 -2.67 -13.86 7.04
CA ARG A 108 -3.68 -14.95 7.06
C ARG A 108 -4.88 -14.63 6.18
N ASN A 109 -5.25 -13.35 6.10
CA ASN A 109 -6.36 -12.87 5.28
C ASN A 109 -5.91 -11.62 4.53
N PHE A 110 -6.16 -11.54 3.24
CA PHE A 110 -5.87 -10.34 2.47
C PHE A 110 -7.01 -9.96 1.54
N VAL A 111 -7.04 -8.69 1.16
CA VAL A 111 -7.94 -8.13 0.14
C VAL A 111 -7.08 -7.49 -0.94
N LEU A 112 -7.30 -7.89 -2.20
CA LEU A 112 -6.75 -7.22 -3.36
C LEU A 112 -7.82 -6.29 -3.93
N ILE A 113 -7.49 -5.02 -4.06
CA ILE A 113 -8.30 -3.99 -4.68
C ILE A 113 -7.55 -3.54 -5.93
N GLY A 114 -8.29 -3.36 -7.01
CA GLY A 114 -7.75 -2.93 -8.29
C GLY A 114 -8.60 -3.43 -9.43
N ASP A 115 -8.14 -3.17 -10.64
CA ASP A 115 -8.90 -3.44 -11.85
C ASP A 115 -8.02 -4.03 -12.95
N HIS A 116 -8.19 -5.32 -13.20
CA HIS A 116 -7.49 -6.06 -14.25
C HIS A 116 -7.86 -5.62 -15.68
N LYS A 117 -8.83 -4.71 -15.85
CA LYS A 117 -9.14 -4.06 -17.15
C LYS A 117 -8.41 -2.72 -17.34
N GLN A 118 -7.71 -2.22 -16.32
CA GLN A 118 -6.94 -0.97 -16.38
C GLN A 118 -5.45 -1.25 -16.67
N LEU A 119 -4.56 -0.33 -16.27
CA LEU A 119 -3.13 -0.42 -16.57
C LEU A 119 -2.51 -1.66 -15.91
N PRO A 120 -1.87 -2.56 -16.68
CA PRO A 120 -1.09 -3.66 -16.12
C PRO A 120 0.23 -3.15 -15.54
N PRO A 121 1.01 -4.02 -14.88
CA PRO A 121 2.37 -3.70 -14.45
C PRO A 121 3.28 -3.32 -15.64
N THR A 122 4.08 -2.28 -15.46
CA THR A 122 5.04 -1.85 -16.48
C THR A 122 6.27 -2.78 -16.50
N ILE A 123 6.39 -3.60 -17.55
CA ILE A 123 7.52 -4.52 -17.73
C ILE A 123 8.46 -4.01 -18.82
N LEU A 124 9.69 -3.69 -18.45
CA LEU A 124 10.71 -3.20 -19.39
C LEU A 124 11.29 -4.30 -20.29
N SER A 125 11.31 -5.56 -19.81
CA SER A 125 11.83 -6.70 -20.55
C SER A 125 10.71 -7.41 -21.32
N PRO A 126 10.73 -7.40 -22.66
CA PRO A 126 9.73 -8.11 -23.45
C PRO A 126 9.73 -9.62 -23.20
N GLU A 127 10.90 -10.22 -22.93
CA GLU A 127 11.00 -11.64 -22.57
C GLU A 127 10.32 -11.94 -21.24
N ALA A 128 10.47 -11.06 -20.24
CA ALA A 128 9.83 -11.24 -18.95
C ALA A 128 8.30 -11.07 -19.04
N ALA A 129 7.83 -10.10 -19.84
CA ALA A 129 6.41 -9.92 -20.13
C ALA A 129 5.84 -11.16 -20.85
N ALA A 130 6.52 -11.66 -21.88
CA ALA A 130 6.11 -12.88 -22.58
C ALA A 130 6.07 -14.13 -21.68
N ARG A 131 6.81 -14.12 -20.56
CA ARG A 131 6.80 -15.16 -19.52
C ARG A 131 5.81 -14.89 -18.38
N GLY A 132 4.95 -13.88 -18.51
CA GLY A 132 3.84 -13.60 -17.61
C GLY A 132 4.16 -12.69 -16.42
N LEU A 133 5.27 -11.94 -16.44
CA LEU A 133 5.56 -10.97 -15.37
C LEU A 133 4.61 -9.77 -15.39
N ASP A 134 3.96 -9.51 -16.52
CA ASP A 134 2.89 -8.52 -16.70
C ASP A 134 1.54 -8.99 -16.15
N VAL A 135 1.41 -10.24 -15.71
CA VAL A 135 0.19 -10.73 -15.04
C VAL A 135 0.29 -10.44 -13.54
N SER A 136 -0.57 -9.55 -13.07
CA SER A 136 -0.66 -9.22 -11.63
C SER A 136 -1.26 -10.36 -10.81
N LEU A 137 -1.05 -10.31 -9.49
CA LEU A 137 -1.66 -11.29 -8.57
C LEU A 137 -3.20 -11.20 -8.61
N LEU A 138 -3.75 -9.99 -8.73
CA LEU A 138 -5.19 -9.76 -8.84
C LEU A 138 -5.75 -10.41 -10.11
N GLU A 139 -5.12 -10.16 -11.25
CA GLU A 139 -5.52 -10.74 -12.53
C GLU A 139 -5.47 -12.27 -12.50
N ARG A 140 -4.43 -12.84 -11.87
CA ARG A 140 -4.32 -14.29 -11.71
C ARG A 140 -5.45 -14.88 -10.86
N PHE A 141 -5.83 -14.24 -9.76
CA PHE A 141 -6.96 -14.67 -8.95
C PHE A 141 -8.29 -14.55 -9.72
N VAL A 142 -8.46 -13.46 -10.47
CA VAL A 142 -9.65 -13.26 -11.32
C VAL A 142 -9.76 -14.36 -12.38
N GLY A 143 -8.67 -14.66 -13.09
CA GLY A 143 -8.65 -15.67 -14.15
C GLY A 143 -8.79 -17.10 -13.65
N SER A 144 -8.34 -17.40 -12.44
CA SER A 144 -8.42 -18.76 -11.85
C SER A 144 -9.73 -19.05 -11.12
N GLY A 145 -10.47 -18.03 -10.69
CA GLY A 145 -11.76 -18.18 -10.01
C GLY A 145 -11.67 -18.83 -8.62
N ILE A 146 -10.48 -18.87 -8.02
CA ILE A 146 -10.23 -19.56 -6.73
C ILE A 146 -10.58 -18.71 -5.51
N ALA A 147 -10.84 -17.41 -5.71
CA ALA A 147 -11.20 -16.47 -4.65
C ALA A 147 -12.51 -15.75 -5.00
N PRO A 148 -13.29 -15.30 -4.01
CA PRO A 148 -14.45 -14.44 -4.25
C PRO A 148 -14.03 -13.15 -4.96
N ILE A 149 -14.72 -12.81 -6.04
CA ILE A 149 -14.49 -11.60 -6.82
C ILE A 149 -15.75 -10.74 -6.73
N GLN A 150 -15.57 -9.48 -6.33
CA GLN A 150 -16.67 -8.52 -6.25
C GLN A 150 -16.36 -7.33 -7.18
N LEU A 151 -17.23 -7.12 -8.17
CA LEU A 151 -17.26 -5.87 -8.93
C LEU A 151 -17.99 -4.82 -8.11
N LEU A 152 -17.37 -3.65 -7.91
CA LEU A 152 -18.07 -2.46 -7.46
C LEU A 152 -18.67 -1.80 -8.70
N ASP A 153 -19.99 -1.90 -8.84
CA ASP A 153 -20.70 -1.54 -10.05
C ASP A 153 -21.23 -0.09 -10.05
N GLU A 154 -21.17 0.63 -8.93
CA GLU A 154 -21.57 2.05 -8.89
C GLU A 154 -20.37 2.98 -9.12
N GLN A 155 -20.42 3.79 -10.19
CA GLN A 155 -19.46 4.87 -10.43
C GLN A 155 -20.05 6.23 -10.04
N ARG A 156 -19.21 7.08 -9.44
CA ARG A 156 -19.57 8.44 -8.95
C ARG A 156 -18.62 9.54 -9.44
N ARG A 157 -17.80 9.26 -10.46
CA ARG A 157 -16.74 10.18 -10.90
C ARG A 157 -17.14 10.97 -12.14
N MET A 158 -17.74 10.30 -13.11
CA MET A 158 -17.88 10.80 -14.48
C MET A 158 -19.35 10.87 -14.89
N HIS A 159 -19.71 11.85 -15.73
CA HIS A 159 -21.07 11.98 -16.26
C HIS A 159 -21.46 10.69 -17.05
N PRO A 160 -22.73 10.23 -16.98
CA PRO A 160 -23.14 8.97 -17.61
C PRO A 160 -22.77 8.83 -19.10
N SER A 161 -22.80 9.94 -19.86
CA SER A 161 -22.40 9.94 -21.28
C SER A 161 -20.94 9.59 -21.51
N ILE A 162 -20.04 9.99 -20.60
CA ILE A 162 -18.61 9.64 -20.66
C ILE A 162 -18.44 8.18 -20.22
N ALA A 163 -19.21 7.72 -19.23
CA ALA A 163 -19.12 6.37 -18.68
C ALA A 163 -19.60 5.29 -19.66
N TYR A 164 -20.48 5.67 -20.58
CA TYR A 164 -21.15 4.77 -21.51
C TYR A 164 -20.17 3.88 -22.29
N PHE A 165 -19.16 4.48 -22.94
CA PHE A 165 -18.23 3.71 -23.78
C PHE A 165 -17.33 2.75 -22.96
N PRO A 166 -16.63 3.19 -21.88
CA PRO A 166 -15.85 2.27 -21.07
C PRO A 166 -16.67 1.15 -20.45
N ASN A 167 -17.90 1.46 -19.98
CA ASN A 167 -18.80 0.48 -19.40
C ASN A 167 -19.13 -0.64 -20.40
N LEU A 168 -19.52 -0.26 -21.63
CA LEU A 168 -19.86 -1.23 -22.67
C LEU A 168 -18.63 -2.05 -23.12
N GLN A 169 -17.47 -1.42 -23.28
CA GLN A 169 -16.27 -2.07 -23.82
C GLN A 169 -15.56 -3.00 -22.83
N PHE A 170 -15.49 -2.62 -21.55
CA PHE A 170 -14.63 -3.32 -20.60
C PHE A 170 -15.41 -4.07 -19.51
N TYR A 171 -16.67 -3.70 -19.28
CA TYR A 171 -17.45 -4.18 -18.13
C TYR A 171 -18.83 -4.74 -18.52
N ASP A 172 -19.06 -5.07 -19.80
CA ASP A 172 -20.32 -5.64 -20.31
C ASP A 172 -21.58 -4.83 -19.93
N GLY A 173 -21.46 -3.51 -19.77
CA GLY A 173 -22.59 -2.67 -19.36
C GLY A 173 -22.99 -2.79 -17.88
N LYS A 174 -22.20 -3.46 -17.04
CA LYS A 174 -22.52 -3.72 -15.62
C LYS A 174 -22.40 -2.49 -14.72
N ILE A 175 -21.67 -1.45 -15.14
CA ILE A 175 -21.44 -0.25 -14.32
C ILE A 175 -22.65 0.69 -14.38
N GLN A 176 -23.12 1.14 -13.22
CA GLN A 176 -24.21 2.08 -13.03
C GLN A 176 -23.67 3.45 -12.64
N SER A 177 -24.20 4.50 -13.26
CA SER A 177 -23.86 5.88 -12.88
C SER A 177 -24.81 6.36 -11.79
N ARG A 178 -24.24 6.83 -10.67
CA ARG A 178 -24.98 7.42 -9.54
C ARG A 178 -24.54 8.87 -9.38
N GLU A 179 -25.52 9.76 -9.22
CA GLU A 179 -25.31 11.16 -8.82
C GLU A 179 -25.07 11.27 -7.30
#